data_AF-A0A942CHX1-F1
#
_entry.id   AF-A0A942CHX1-F1
#
_cell.length_a   1.000
_cell.length_b   1.000
_cell.length_c   1.000
_cell.angle_alpha   90.00
_cell.angle_beta   90.00
_cell.angle_gamma   90.00
#
_symmetry.space_group_name_H-M   'P 1'
#
loop_
_entity.id
_entity.type
_entity.pdbx_description
1 polymer ?
#
loop_
_entity_poly.entity_id
_entity_poly.type
_entity_poly.pdbx_seq_one_letter_code
_entity_poly.pdbx_strand_id
1 'polypeptide(L)' 'MTYKVVLIHSEEGYSVSVPALPGCASQGETETEALENIKEAIRLYLDVVEEETQGQETREVQVA' A
#
# COMPACT_ATOMS: atom_id res chain seq x y z
N MET A 1 9.80 -4.23 -4.19
CA MET A 1 9.46 -2.80 -4.12
C MET A 1 9.36 -2.38 -2.66
N THR A 2 9.72 -1.14 -2.34
CA THR A 2 9.59 -0.57 -1.00
C THR A 2 8.68 0.64 -1.09
N TYR A 3 7.66 0.66 -0.23
CA TYR A 3 6.71 1.77 -0.14
C TYR A 3 6.92 2.52 1.18
N LYS A 4 6.90 3.85 1.12
CA LYS A 4 6.77 4.66 2.34
C LYS A 4 5.34 4.56 2.82
N VAL A 5 5.18 4.34 4.12
CA VAL A 5 3.87 4.32 4.77
C VAL A 5 3.79 5.44 5.81
N VAL A 6 2.59 5.94 6.02
CA VAL A 6 2.27 6.84 7.13
C VAL A 6 1.55 6.02 8.17
N LEU A 7 2.16 5.90 9.34
CA LEU A 7 1.62 5.19 10.50
C LEU A 7 1.08 6.21 11.51
N ILE A 8 -0.13 5.99 12.00
CA ILE A 8 -0.78 6.83 13.01
C ILE A 8 -1.21 5.92 14.15
N HIS A 9 -0.72 6.22 15.35
CA HIS A 9 -1.05 5.51 16.59
C HIS A 9 -2.14 6.26 17.37
N SER A 10 -3.08 5.50 17.94
CA SER A 10 -4.20 5.99 18.73
C SER A 10 -4.51 5.01 19.88
N GLU A 11 -5.44 5.38 20.76
CA GLU A 11 -5.91 4.47 21.83
C GLU A 11 -6.64 3.23 21.28
N GLU A 12 -7.13 3.28 20.03
CA GLU A 12 -7.83 2.17 19.36
C GLU A 12 -6.88 1.27 18.54
N GLY A 13 -5.58 1.55 18.54
CA GLY A 13 -4.56 0.82 17.78
C GLY A 13 -3.85 1.68 16.73
N TYR A 14 -3.46 1.06 15.63
CA TYR A 14 -2.64 1.63 14.57
C TYR A 14 -3.43 1.69 13.25
N SER A 15 -3.42 2.86 12.61
CA SER A 15 -3.83 3.01 11.21
C SER A 15 -2.62 3.29 10.34
N VAL A 16 -2.66 2.83 9.10
CA VAL A 16 -1.54 2.93 8.17
C VAL A 16 -2.05 3.18 6.75
N SER A 17 -1.33 4.02 6.00
CA SER A 17 -1.65 4.32 4.59
C SER A 17 -0.40 4.48 3.74
N VAL A 18 -0.55 4.31 2.42
CA VAL A 18 0.55 4.41 1.45
C VAL A 18 0.34 5.64 0.57
N PRO A 19 1.09 6.75 0.78
CA PRO A 19 0.88 7.97 0.00
C PRO A 19 1.07 7.79 -1.52
N ALA A 20 1.89 6.82 -1.92
CA ALA A 20 2.13 6.50 -3.32
C ALA A 20 1.00 5.73 -3.99
N LEU A 21 0.08 5.12 -3.23
CA LEU A 21 -1.01 4.27 -3.71
C LEU A 21 -2.35 4.84 -3.18
N PRO A 22 -3.01 5.74 -3.93
CA PRO A 22 -4.24 6.39 -3.49
C PRO A 22 -5.30 5.37 -3.05
N GLY A 23 -5.85 5.57 -1.84
CA GLY A 23 -6.86 4.69 -1.26
C GLY A 23 -6.34 3.42 -0.59
N CYS A 24 -5.03 3.12 -0.67
CA CYS A 24 -4.44 1.98 0.02
C CYS A 24 -4.18 2.32 1.50
N ALA A 25 -5.05 1.80 2.37
CA ALA A 25 -4.98 1.96 3.81
C ALA A 25 -5.37 0.67 4.54
N SER A 26 -4.91 0.52 5.77
CA SER A 26 -5.22 -0.60 6.64
C SER A 26 -5.08 -0.21 8.11
N GLN A 27 -5.35 -1.13 9.01
CA GLN A 27 -5.27 -0.94 10.46
C GLN A 27 -4.93 -2.25 11.20
N GLY A 28 -4.53 -2.15 12.46
CA GLY A 28 -4.31 -3.27 13.36
C GLY A 28 -4.22 -2.82 14.83
N GLU A 29 -4.42 -3.73 15.77
CA GLU A 29 -4.28 -3.45 17.21
C GLU A 29 -2.81 -3.16 17.58
N THR A 30 -1.87 -3.73 16.82
CA THR A 30 -0.43 -3.52 16.99
C THR A 30 0.21 -2.94 15.73
N GLU A 31 1.36 -2.28 15.89
CA GLU A 31 2.16 -1.78 14.75
C GLU A 31 2.48 -2.92 13.78
N THR A 32 2.92 -4.08 14.29
CA THR A 32 3.23 -5.26 13.48
C THR A 32 2.04 -5.72 12.66
N GLU A 33 0.86 -5.81 13.29
CA GLU A 33 -0.36 -6.23 12.59
C GLU A 33 -0.76 -5.23 11.51
N ALA A 34 -0.77 -3.92 11.81
CA ALA A 34 -1.06 -2.89 10.82
C ALA A 34 -0.08 -2.96 9.63
N LEU A 35 1.20 -3.20 9.91
CA LEU A 35 2.23 -3.37 8.89
C LEU A 35 2.10 -4.66 8.08
N GLU A 36 1.62 -5.77 8.65
CA GLU A 36 1.29 -6.96 7.87
C GLU A 36 0.04 -6.74 7.01
N ASN A 37 -1.02 -6.16 7.57
CA ASN A 37 -2.27 -5.91 6.87
C ASN A 37 -2.08 -4.92 5.70
N ILE A 38 -1.25 -3.88 5.84
CA ILE A 38 -0.96 -2.98 4.72
C ILE A 38 -0.12 -3.65 3.62
N LYS A 39 0.74 -4.63 3.94
CA LYS A 39 1.46 -5.39 2.91
C LYS A 39 0.49 -6.18 2.04
N GLU A 40 -0.55 -6.76 2.64
CA GLU A 40 -1.61 -7.44 1.88
C GLU A 40 -2.40 -6.46 1.02
N ALA A 41 -2.82 -5.31 1.58
CA ALA A 41 -3.51 -4.28 0.81
C ALA A 41 -2.68 -3.76 -0.38
N ILE A 42 -1.36 -3.59 -0.21
CA ILE A 42 -0.45 -3.23 -1.30
C ILE A 42 -0.42 -4.31 -2.38
N ARG A 43 -0.34 -5.60 -2.01
CA ARG A 43 -0.34 -6.70 -2.99
C ARG A 43 -1.63 -6.69 -3.80
N LEU A 44 -2.78 -6.61 -3.13
CA LEU A 44 -4.08 -6.57 -3.80
C LEU A 44 -4.21 -5.36 -4.74
N TYR A 45 -3.71 -4.19 -4.33
CA TYR A 45 -3.69 -3.02 -5.20
C TYR A 45 -2.86 -3.26 -6.47
N LEU A 46 -1.67 -3.84 -6.33
CA LEU A 46 -0.79 -4.12 -7.47
C LEU A 46 -1.35 -5.20 -8.39
N ASP A 47 -2.05 -6.20 -7.85
CA ASP A 47 -2.74 -7.22 -8.65
C ASP A 47 -3.78 -6.55 -9.57
N VAL A 48 -4.57 -5.60 -9.04
CA VAL A 48 -5.53 -4.82 -9.86
C VAL A 48 -4.81 -3.99 -10.94
N VAL A 49 -3.69 -3.34 -10.61
CA VAL A 49 -2.91 -2.57 -11.60
C VAL A 49 -2.38 -3.47 -12.71
N GLU A 50 -1.90 -4.68 -12.38
CA GLU A 50 -1.45 -5.66 -13.37
C GLU A 50 -2.62 -6.11 -14.26
N GLU A 51 -3.80 -6.40 -13.68
CA GLU A 51 -5.00 -6.75 -14.44
C GLU A 51 -5.44 -5.63 -15.39
N GLU A 52 -5.44 -4.37 -14.94
CA GLU A 52 -5.83 -3.21 -15.74
C GLU A 52 -4.83 -2.91 -16.88
N THR A 53 -3.54 -3.16 -16.65
CA THR A 53 -2.47 -2.92 -17.62
C THR A 53 -2.16 -4.12 -18.50
N GLN A 54 -2.81 -5.27 -18.26
CA GLN A 54 -2.57 -6.50 -18.99
C GLN A 54 -2.76 -6.32 -20.50
N GLY A 55 -1.74 -6.68 -21.27
CA GLY A 55 -1.75 -6.58 -22.73
C GLY A 55 -1.50 -5.17 -23.28
N GLN A 56 -1.23 -4.19 -22.41
CA GLN A 56 -0.82 -2.85 -22.80
C GLN A 56 0.72 -2.75 -22.87
N GLU A 57 1.23 -1.85 -23.70
CA GLU A 57 2.67 -1.54 -23.73
C GLU A 57 3.01 -0.57 -22.58
N THR A 58 3.58 -1.09 -21.49
CA THR A 58 3.95 -0.30 -20.31
C THR A 58 5.44 0.09 -20.31
N ARG A 59 5.79 1.22 -19.68
CA ARG A 59 7.18 1.70 -19.50
C ARG A 59 7.33 2.34 -18.12
N GLU A 60 8.43 2.08 -17.43
CA GLU A 60 8.79 2.81 -16.22
C GLU A 60 9.48 4.13 -16.58
N VAL A 61 9.10 5.22 -15.93
CA VAL A 61 9.71 6.55 -16.12
C VAL A 61 10.30 7.02 -14.80
N GLN A 62 11.62 7.21 -14.78
CA GLN A 62 12.32 7.77 -13.62
C GLN A 62 12.22 9.29 -13.63
N VAL A 63 11.84 9.89 -12.50
CA VAL A 63 11.78 11.33 -12.30
C VAL A 63 12.83 11.74 -11.27
N ALA A 64 13.54 12.84 -11.52
CA ALA A 64 14.63 13.36 -10.69
C ALA A 64 14.15 14.12 -9.44
#